data_AF-A0A9X0CRX4-F1
#
_entry.id   AF-A0A9X0CRX4-F1
#
_cell.length_a   1.000
_cell.length_b   1.000
_cell.length_c   1.000
_cell.angle_alpha   90.00
_cell.angle_beta   90.00
_cell.angle_gamma   90.00
#
_symmetry.space_group_name_H-M   'P 1'
#
loop_
_entity.id
_entity.type
_entity.pdbx_description
1 polymer ?
#
loop_
_entity_poly.entity_id
_entity_poly.type
_entity_poly.pdbx_seq_one_letter_code
_entity_poly.pdbx_strand_id
1 'polypeptide(L)'
;MDDNCFSKVSGLGPVKKVVRASSEVKISFRRHSQEDLNAQASCIISKGVTVVKSQSLCSLQPQNEAHEIAKGHGTMVNVLQTRLLRLRAAQTLWHKDTNALIEYLLRLKDDSVLVDIMPFLTSRVRDVSSEAQGLSMGACLEMLPALERLLTSKFEDYIIAGLNMTREMIKRWWMQLKAATNKGVEPEWQRCSRSVSGLYMAIVSLSAIIIKLSKRKGRVGEKALVVTRLLDLL
;
A
#
# COMPACT_ATOMS: atom_id res chain seq x y z
N MET A 1 10.98 36.29 54.01
CA MET A 1 11.60 35.80 55.26
C MET A 1 10.99 34.45 55.54
N ASP A 2 11.88 33.50 55.84
CA ASP A 2 11.70 32.11 56.30
C ASP A 2 11.38 31.10 55.18
N ASP A 3 12.37 30.41 54.60
CA ASP A 3 13.23 29.30 55.11
C ASP A 3 12.45 27.97 55.28
N ASN A 4 12.58 27.02 54.35
CA ASN A 4 13.63 25.98 54.25
C ASN A 4 13.30 24.73 55.07
N CYS A 5 12.97 23.62 54.41
CA CYS A 5 13.46 22.30 54.85
C CYS A 5 13.56 21.30 53.70
N PHE A 6 14.70 20.62 53.70
CA PHE A 6 15.34 19.80 52.67
C PHE A 6 15.11 18.30 52.90
N SER A 7 15.02 17.52 51.82
CA SER A 7 15.69 16.21 51.64
C SER A 7 15.40 15.73 50.20
N LYS A 8 16.27 15.89 49.20
CA LYS A 8 17.56 15.22 48.94
C LYS A 8 17.42 13.70 48.80
N VAL A 9 17.23 13.21 47.58
CA VAL A 9 17.69 11.89 47.14
C VAL A 9 18.50 12.07 45.86
N SER A 10 19.80 11.85 46.00
CA SER A 10 20.82 11.79 44.96
C SER A 10 20.76 10.43 44.27
N GLY A 11 20.85 10.39 42.94
CA GLY A 11 20.90 9.13 42.19
C GLY A 11 21.12 9.33 40.69
N LEU A 12 22.11 10.13 40.31
CA LEU A 12 22.58 10.22 38.91
C LEU A 12 23.48 9.02 38.62
N GLY A 13 22.91 7.99 37.99
CA GLY A 13 23.65 6.97 37.24
C GLY A 13 23.62 7.29 35.74
N PRO A 14 24.70 7.02 34.98
CA PRO A 14 24.77 7.39 33.57
C PRO A 14 23.89 6.46 32.73
N VAL A 15 22.79 7.00 32.18
CA VAL A 15 22.00 6.29 31.17
C VAL A 15 22.80 6.24 29.88
N LYS A 16 23.32 5.05 29.57
CA LYS A 16 23.98 4.72 28.30
C LYS A 16 23.05 5.10 27.14
N LYS A 17 23.48 6.06 26.32
CA LYS A 17 22.91 6.29 24.98
C LYS A 17 23.10 5.03 24.15
N VAL A 18 22.05 4.24 23.96
CA VAL A 18 22.00 3.27 22.86
C VAL A 18 21.68 4.07 21.60
N VAL A 19 22.74 4.53 20.94
CA VAL A 19 22.68 5.02 19.56
C VAL A 19 22.42 3.79 18.70
N ARG A 20 21.18 3.59 18.27
CA ARG A 20 20.87 2.59 17.25
C ARG A 20 21.35 3.16 15.92
N ALA A 21 22.49 2.66 15.45
CA ALA A 21 23.07 3.02 14.17
C ALA A 21 22.04 2.76 13.06
N SER A 22 21.69 3.84 12.36
CA SER A 22 20.91 3.79 11.12
C SER A 22 21.77 3.12 10.05
N SER A 23 21.35 1.96 9.57
CA SER A 23 22.04 1.27 8.47
C SER A 23 21.75 2.05 7.19
N GLU A 24 22.64 2.97 6.81
CA GLU A 24 22.66 3.53 5.47
C GLU A 24 23.05 2.42 4.48
N VAL A 25 22.06 1.90 3.74
CA VAL A 25 22.34 1.05 2.58
C VAL A 25 22.85 1.95 1.47
N LYS A 26 24.18 2.10 1.40
CA LYS A 26 24.88 2.74 0.29
C LYS A 26 24.86 1.79 -0.91
N ILE A 27 23.88 1.95 -1.80
CA ILE A 27 23.88 1.27 -3.10
C ILE A 27 24.91 1.97 -3.99
N SER A 28 26.11 1.39 -4.07
CA SER A 28 27.14 1.80 -5.01
C SER A 28 26.78 1.26 -6.39
N PHE A 29 26.39 2.14 -7.32
CA PHE A 29 26.30 1.81 -8.74
C PHE A 29 27.70 1.86 -9.34
N ARG A 30 28.34 0.69 -9.45
CA ARG A 30 29.58 0.53 -10.23
C ARG A 30 29.19 0.58 -11.71
N ARG A 31 29.51 1.68 -12.39
CA ARG A 31 29.54 1.73 -13.86
C ARG A 31 30.67 0.81 -14.33
N HIS A 32 30.35 -0.34 -14.92
CA HIS A 32 31.34 -1.06 -15.72
C HIS A 32 31.31 -0.48 -17.12
N SER A 33 32.41 0.20 -17.43
CA SER A 33 32.76 0.62 -18.78
C SER A 33 33.02 -0.63 -19.62
N GLN A 34 32.49 -0.61 -20.84
CA GLN A 34 32.78 -1.53 -21.92
C GLN A 34 34.26 -1.41 -22.26
N GLU A 35 35.05 -2.47 -22.03
CA GLU A 35 36.28 -2.80 -22.76
C GLU A 35 36.86 -4.09 -22.17
N ASP A 36 37.52 -4.86 -23.04
CA ASP A 36 38.45 -5.97 -22.74
C ASP A 36 37.91 -7.40 -22.56
N LEU A 37 37.86 -8.12 -23.70
CA LEU A 37 38.80 -9.21 -24.06
C LEU A 37 38.11 -10.44 -24.70
N ASN A 38 38.13 -10.42 -26.03
CA ASN A 38 38.16 -11.62 -26.87
C ASN A 38 39.40 -12.46 -26.53
N ALA A 39 39.23 -13.62 -25.89
CA ALA A 39 40.17 -14.75 -25.97
C ALA A 39 39.67 -15.98 -25.21
N GLN A 40 38.83 -16.81 -25.84
CA GLN A 40 38.88 -18.26 -25.63
C GLN A 40 38.07 -19.00 -26.69
N ALA A 41 38.61 -19.02 -27.91
CA ALA A 41 38.30 -20.05 -28.89
C ALA A 41 39.46 -21.04 -28.88
N SER A 42 39.32 -22.13 -28.13
CA SER A 42 40.19 -23.29 -28.22
C SER A 42 39.33 -24.50 -28.51
N CYS A 43 39.23 -24.82 -29.81
CA CYS A 43 38.70 -26.07 -30.32
C CYS A 43 39.55 -27.24 -29.82
N ILE A 44 38.91 -28.25 -29.25
CA ILE A 44 39.45 -29.61 -29.17
C ILE A 44 38.56 -30.49 -30.05
N ILE A 45 39.13 -30.95 -31.16
CA ILE A 45 38.54 -31.92 -32.08
C ILE A 45 38.86 -33.32 -31.54
N SER A 46 37.83 -34.09 -31.21
CA SER A 46 37.94 -35.52 -30.90
C SER A 46 36.79 -36.30 -31.56
N LYS A 47 37.13 -36.92 -32.70
CA LYS A 47 36.65 -38.18 -33.28
C LYS A 47 35.22 -38.68 -32.92
N GLY A 48 34.33 -38.61 -33.92
CA GLY A 48 33.55 -39.73 -34.44
C GLY A 48 32.55 -40.45 -33.52
N VAL A 49 31.29 -40.00 -33.55
CA VAL A 49 30.09 -40.87 -33.44
C VAL A 49 28.97 -40.22 -34.28
N THR A 50 28.49 -40.93 -35.30
CA THR A 50 27.24 -40.60 -35.99
C THR A 50 26.06 -40.99 -35.09
N VAL A 51 25.53 -40.02 -34.35
CA VAL A 51 24.26 -40.16 -33.63
C VAL A 51 23.14 -39.63 -34.52
N VAL A 52 22.16 -40.50 -34.76
CA VAL A 52 20.89 -40.21 -35.44
C VAL A 52 20.27 -38.94 -34.87
N LYS A 53 20.02 -37.96 -35.74
CA LYS A 53 19.45 -36.65 -35.40
C LYS A 53 17.95 -36.81 -35.11
N SER A 54 17.62 -37.26 -33.91
CA SER A 54 16.28 -37.11 -33.35
C SER A 54 16.04 -35.62 -33.12
N GLN A 55 15.24 -35.02 -33.99
CA GLN A 55 14.73 -33.67 -33.86
C GLN A 55 13.89 -33.56 -32.58
N SER A 56 14.48 -33.04 -31.50
CA SER A 56 13.75 -32.44 -30.37
C SER A 56 14.75 -32.04 -29.29
N LEU A 57 15.33 -30.85 -29.37
CA LEU A 57 15.71 -30.09 -28.18
C LEU A 57 15.95 -28.62 -28.59
N CYS A 58 15.14 -27.74 -28.01
CA CYS A 58 15.17 -26.28 -28.17
C CYS A 58 16.59 -25.71 -28.17
N SER A 59 17.05 -25.19 -29.30
CA SER A 59 18.19 -24.28 -29.37
C SER A 59 17.70 -22.85 -29.07
N LEU A 60 17.49 -22.51 -27.81
CA LEU A 60 17.42 -21.11 -27.41
C LEU A 60 18.86 -20.58 -27.37
N GLN A 61 19.24 -19.80 -28.38
CA GLN A 61 20.54 -19.12 -28.40
C GLN A 61 20.53 -17.97 -27.38
N PRO A 62 21.61 -17.79 -26.57
CA PRO A 62 21.70 -16.76 -25.53
C PRO A 62 21.43 -15.31 -26.00
N GLN A 63 21.67 -15.04 -27.30
CA GLN A 63 21.40 -13.74 -27.91
C GLN A 63 19.91 -13.42 -28.00
N ASN A 64 19.06 -14.44 -28.16
CA ASN A 64 17.62 -14.29 -28.20
C ASN A 64 17.07 -13.99 -26.78
N GLU A 65 17.65 -14.62 -25.75
CA GLU A 65 17.27 -14.40 -24.35
C GLU A 65 17.62 -12.98 -23.87
N ALA A 66 18.84 -12.50 -24.17
CA ALA A 66 19.27 -11.15 -23.81
C ALA A 66 18.40 -10.07 -24.50
N HIS A 67 18.01 -10.32 -25.76
CA HIS A 67 17.13 -9.41 -26.49
C HIS A 67 15.71 -9.37 -25.90
N GLU A 68 15.13 -10.52 -25.56
CA GLU A 68 13.81 -10.59 -24.95
C GLU A 68 13.78 -9.92 -23.56
N ILE A 69 14.86 -10.02 -22.77
CA ILE A 69 14.99 -9.28 -21.51
C ILE A 69 15.11 -7.77 -21.75
N ALA A 70 15.95 -7.35 -22.71
CA ALA A 70 16.20 -5.94 -23.00
C ALA A 70 14.95 -5.22 -23.54
N LYS A 71 14.06 -5.93 -24.24
CA LYS A 71 12.83 -5.41 -24.85
C LYS A 71 11.92 -4.66 -23.87
N GLY A 72 11.83 -5.13 -22.63
CA GLY A 72 11.02 -4.50 -21.57
C GLY A 72 11.78 -3.48 -20.71
N HIS A 73 13.10 -3.44 -20.81
CA HIS A 73 13.95 -2.74 -19.85
C HIS A 73 13.68 -1.23 -19.79
N GLY A 74 13.65 -0.56 -20.95
CA GLY A 74 13.41 0.89 -21.01
C GLY A 74 12.07 1.29 -20.41
N THR A 75 11.01 0.53 -20.72
CA THR A 75 9.67 0.72 -20.13
C THR A 75 9.69 0.52 -18.62
N MET A 76 10.34 -0.54 -18.14
CA MET A 76 10.46 -0.83 -16.70
C MET A 76 11.20 0.30 -15.97
N VAL A 77 12.33 0.76 -16.50
CA VAL A 77 13.10 1.88 -15.91
C VAL A 77 12.24 3.13 -15.83
N ASN A 78 11.55 3.50 -16.90
CA ASN A 78 10.72 4.71 -16.93
C ASN A 78 9.55 4.63 -15.93
N VAL A 79 8.82 3.50 -15.92
CA VAL A 79 7.70 3.29 -14.99
C VAL A 79 8.17 3.34 -13.54
N LEU A 80 9.26 2.64 -13.21
CA LEU A 80 9.79 2.60 -11.84
C LEU A 80 10.35 3.95 -11.40
N GLN A 81 11.04 4.69 -12.27
CA GLN A 81 11.53 6.03 -11.95
C GLN A 81 10.39 7.02 -11.70
N THR A 82 9.38 7.00 -12.56
CA THR A 82 8.19 7.86 -12.40
C THR A 82 7.44 7.53 -11.10
N ARG A 83 7.26 6.24 -10.80
CA ARG A 83 6.63 5.78 -9.55
C ARG A 83 7.44 6.16 -8.32
N LEU A 84 8.77 6.02 -8.37
CA LEU A 84 9.67 6.42 -7.28
C LEU A 84 9.59 7.93 -6.98
N LEU A 85 9.57 8.77 -8.02
CA LEU A 85 9.42 10.22 -7.84
C LEU A 85 8.10 10.55 -7.13
N ARG A 86 7.00 9.93 -7.56
CA ARG A 86 5.67 10.13 -6.98
C ARG A 86 5.60 9.66 -5.53
N LEU A 87 6.23 8.53 -5.22
CA LEU A 87 6.31 7.98 -3.86
C LEU A 87 7.17 8.84 -2.93
N ARG A 88 8.27 9.44 -3.40
CA ARG A 88 9.07 10.39 -2.61
C ARG A 88 8.29 11.66 -2.28
N ALA A 89 7.53 12.18 -3.23
CA ALA A 89 6.62 13.29 -2.98
C ALA A 89 5.56 12.92 -1.93
N ALA A 90 4.93 11.75 -2.08
CA ALA A 90 3.97 11.23 -1.11
C ALA A 90 4.57 11.05 0.30
N GLN A 91 5.79 10.51 0.40
CA GLN A 91 6.49 10.34 1.68
C GLN A 91 6.73 11.70 2.37
N THR A 92 7.07 12.73 1.59
CA THR A 92 7.27 14.08 2.14
C THR A 92 5.96 14.64 2.70
N LEU A 93 4.84 14.43 2.01
CA LEU A 93 3.52 14.86 2.47
C LEU A 93 3.04 14.05 3.67
N TRP A 94 3.29 12.75 3.70
CA TRP A 94 2.93 11.85 4.80
C TRP A 94 3.44 12.33 6.16
N HIS A 95 4.66 12.87 6.22
CA HIS A 95 5.24 13.39 7.47
C HIS A 95 4.80 14.80 7.82
N LYS A 96 4.25 15.57 6.86
CA LYS A 96 3.87 16.97 7.04
C LYS A 96 2.38 17.13 7.32
N ASP A 97 1.55 16.62 6.41
CA ASP A 97 0.11 16.73 6.45
C ASP A 97 -0.54 15.58 5.67
N THR A 98 -1.30 14.75 6.38
CA THR A 98 -1.98 13.59 5.78
C THR A 98 -3.11 14.03 4.85
N ASN A 99 -3.75 15.18 5.08
CA ASN A 99 -4.81 15.67 4.19
C ASN A 99 -4.21 16.13 2.85
N ALA A 100 -3.10 16.87 2.89
CA ALA A 100 -2.35 17.23 1.68
C ALA A 100 -1.84 16.01 0.90
N LEU A 101 -1.48 14.92 1.60
CA LEU A 101 -1.17 13.64 0.95
C LEU A 101 -2.40 13.08 0.21
N ILE A 102 -3.57 13.04 0.86
CA ILE A 102 -4.80 12.53 0.23
C ILE A 102 -5.16 13.35 -1.00
N GLU A 103 -5.14 14.68 -0.89
CA GLU A 103 -5.38 15.59 -2.02
C GLU A 103 -4.41 15.31 -3.17
N TYR A 104 -3.11 15.16 -2.87
CA TYR A 104 -2.10 14.82 -3.85
C TYR A 104 -2.40 13.49 -4.55
N LEU A 105 -2.76 12.43 -3.81
CA LEU A 105 -3.08 11.12 -4.38
C LEU A 105 -4.31 11.14 -5.26
N LEU A 106 -5.36 11.85 -4.83
CA LEU A 106 -6.59 12.01 -5.60
C LEU A 106 -6.37 12.79 -6.90
N ARG A 107 -5.50 13.81 -6.87
CA ARG A 107 -5.11 14.58 -8.06
C ARG A 107 -4.19 13.79 -8.99
N LEU A 108 -3.31 12.96 -8.44
CA LEU A 108 -2.36 12.15 -9.20
C LEU A 108 -3.07 11.13 -10.11
N LYS A 109 -4.20 10.56 -9.64
CA LYS A 109 -4.98 9.54 -10.36
C LYS A 109 -4.15 8.34 -10.84
N ASP A 110 -3.06 8.04 -10.15
CA ASP A 110 -2.22 6.86 -10.39
C ASP A 110 -2.53 5.79 -9.33
N ASP A 111 -3.29 4.78 -9.75
CA ASP A 111 -3.74 3.73 -8.84
C ASP A 111 -2.59 2.84 -8.35
N SER A 112 -1.49 2.77 -9.09
CA SER A 112 -0.32 2.01 -8.66
C SER A 112 0.35 2.66 -7.44
N VAL A 113 0.48 3.99 -7.44
CA VAL A 113 1.01 4.74 -6.30
C VAL A 113 0.02 4.72 -5.13
N LEU A 114 -1.28 4.85 -5.42
CA LEU A 114 -2.32 4.77 -4.40
C LEU A 114 -2.28 3.42 -3.67
N VAL A 115 -2.16 2.31 -4.38
CA VAL A 115 -2.11 0.96 -3.80
C VAL A 115 -0.86 0.75 -2.95
N ASP A 116 0.30 1.31 -3.33
CA ASP A 116 1.50 1.24 -2.48
C ASP A 116 1.30 1.94 -1.13
N ILE A 117 0.56 3.05 -1.13
CA ILE A 117 0.36 3.90 0.06
C ILE A 117 -0.86 3.46 0.87
N MET A 118 -1.82 2.77 0.25
CA MET A 118 -3.08 2.36 0.86
C MET A 118 -2.91 1.60 2.20
N PRO A 119 -1.95 0.68 2.38
CA PRO A 119 -1.75 0.01 3.66
C PRO A 119 -1.43 0.96 4.81
N PHE A 120 -0.67 2.04 4.54
CA PHE A 120 -0.31 3.05 5.54
C PHE A 120 -1.51 3.94 5.87
N LEU A 121 -2.30 4.33 4.88
CA LEU A 121 -3.56 5.05 5.13
C LEU A 121 -4.54 4.18 5.92
N THR A 122 -4.65 2.89 5.55
CA THR A 122 -5.51 1.93 6.24
C THR A 122 -5.09 1.76 7.70
N SER A 123 -3.79 1.78 8.02
CA SER A 123 -3.34 1.74 9.41
C SER A 123 -3.75 2.99 10.19
N ARG A 124 -3.70 4.19 9.59
CA ARG A 124 -4.18 5.43 10.22
C ARG A 124 -5.69 5.47 10.48
N VAL A 125 -6.49 4.72 9.72
CA VAL A 125 -7.91 4.53 10.02
C VAL A 125 -8.08 3.62 11.24
N ARG A 126 -7.30 2.54 11.30
CA ARG A 126 -7.33 1.56 12.39
C ARG A 126 -6.84 2.13 13.72
N ASP A 127 -5.75 2.89 13.69
CA ASP A 127 -5.06 3.33 14.89
C ASP A 127 -5.83 4.44 15.61
N VAL A 128 -6.16 4.19 16.87
CA VAL A 128 -6.92 5.12 17.76
C VAL A 128 -6.00 5.84 18.75
N SER A 129 -4.70 5.57 18.70
CA SER A 129 -3.75 6.06 19.71
C SER A 129 -3.61 7.57 19.67
N SER A 130 -3.53 8.19 20.84
CA SER A 130 -3.39 9.64 21.06
C SER A 130 -2.16 10.27 20.38
N GLU A 131 -1.12 9.46 20.12
CA GLU A 131 0.16 9.90 19.54
C GLU A 131 0.15 9.96 18.00
N ALA A 132 -0.75 9.21 17.36
CA ALA A 132 -0.86 9.15 15.91
C ALA A 132 -2.11 9.91 15.47
N GLN A 133 -1.92 11.03 14.76
CA GLN A 133 -3.02 11.74 14.11
C GLN A 133 -3.70 10.77 13.14
N GLY A 134 -4.83 10.19 13.57
CA GLY A 134 -5.63 9.25 12.80
C GLY A 134 -6.32 9.96 11.64
N LEU A 135 -6.79 9.17 10.66
CA LEU A 135 -7.54 9.74 9.54
C LEU A 135 -8.92 10.21 10.01
N SER A 136 -9.27 11.44 9.63
CA SER A 136 -10.59 11.98 9.90
C SER A 136 -11.64 11.30 9.01
N MET A 137 -12.88 11.28 9.46
CA MET A 137 -13.99 10.78 8.65
C MET A 137 -14.13 11.56 7.33
N GLY A 138 -13.93 12.88 7.37
CA GLY A 138 -13.95 13.74 6.17
C GLY A 138 -12.89 13.35 5.14
N ALA A 139 -11.66 13.10 5.58
CA ALA A 139 -10.58 12.64 4.70
C ALA A 139 -10.91 11.26 4.07
N CYS A 140 -11.58 10.38 4.81
CA CYS A 140 -12.06 9.12 4.27
C CYS A 140 -13.20 9.27 3.24
N LEU A 141 -14.02 10.31 3.33
CA LEU A 141 -15.01 10.62 2.29
C LEU A 141 -14.35 11.06 1.00
N GLU A 142 -13.30 11.86 1.06
CA GLU A 142 -12.57 12.30 -0.14
C GLU A 142 -11.93 11.12 -0.88
N MET A 143 -11.55 10.06 -0.16
CA MET A 143 -10.97 8.84 -0.74
C MET A 143 -11.98 7.93 -1.44
N LEU A 144 -13.29 8.15 -1.32
CA LEU A 144 -14.31 7.24 -1.87
C LEU A 144 -14.22 7.00 -3.38
N PRO A 145 -14.04 8.03 -4.24
CA PRO A 145 -13.91 7.81 -5.67
C PRO A 145 -12.69 6.95 -6.00
N ALA A 146 -11.62 7.06 -5.20
CA ALA A 146 -10.45 6.22 -5.33
C ALA A 146 -10.74 4.77 -4.90
N LEU A 147 -11.50 4.54 -3.83
CA LEU A 147 -11.93 3.20 -3.42
C LEU A 147 -12.80 2.53 -4.48
N GLU A 148 -13.73 3.27 -5.09
CA GLU A 148 -14.56 2.74 -6.18
C GLU A 148 -13.71 2.26 -7.37
N ARG A 149 -12.70 3.06 -7.78
CA ARG A 149 -11.77 2.69 -8.85
C ARG A 149 -10.95 1.45 -8.50
N LEU A 150 -10.53 1.30 -7.24
CA LEU A 150 -9.81 0.09 -6.80
C LEU A 150 -10.70 -1.15 -6.77
N LEU A 151 -11.93 -1.03 -6.29
CA LEU A 151 -12.88 -2.15 -6.20
C LEU A 151 -13.37 -2.63 -7.58
N THR A 152 -13.32 -1.77 -8.59
CA THR A 152 -13.67 -2.08 -9.98
C THR A 152 -12.46 -2.48 -10.84
N SER A 153 -11.25 -2.50 -10.26
CA SER A 153 -10.01 -2.82 -10.96
C SER A 153 -9.98 -4.26 -11.50
N LYS A 154 -9.20 -4.48 -12.56
CA LYS A 154 -8.86 -5.81 -13.08
C LYS A 154 -7.81 -6.54 -12.23
N PHE A 155 -7.07 -5.83 -11.39
CA PHE A 155 -5.98 -6.38 -10.59
C PHE A 155 -6.49 -6.82 -9.21
N GLU A 156 -6.21 -8.07 -8.84
CA GLU A 156 -6.69 -8.64 -7.58
C GLU A 156 -6.20 -7.86 -6.35
N ASP A 157 -4.91 -7.53 -6.31
CA ASP A 157 -4.30 -6.86 -5.17
C ASP A 157 -4.85 -5.43 -4.97
N TYR A 158 -5.33 -4.79 -6.05
CA TYR A 158 -5.94 -3.46 -6.00
C TYR A 158 -7.32 -3.55 -5.32
N ILE A 159 -8.12 -4.55 -5.71
CA ILE A 159 -9.41 -4.83 -5.08
C ILE A 159 -9.20 -5.13 -3.60
N ILE A 160 -8.21 -5.96 -3.27
CA ILE A 160 -7.88 -6.32 -1.88
C ILE A 160 -7.52 -5.07 -1.06
N ALA A 161 -6.72 -4.15 -1.60
CA ALA A 161 -6.38 -2.90 -0.94
C ALA A 161 -7.62 -2.05 -0.64
N GLY A 162 -8.53 -1.89 -1.62
CA GLY A 162 -9.79 -1.16 -1.45
C GLY A 162 -10.71 -1.82 -0.40
N LEU A 163 -10.84 -3.15 -0.42
CA LEU A 163 -11.64 -3.90 0.56
C LEU A 163 -11.07 -3.79 1.98
N ASN A 164 -9.74 -3.85 2.14
CA ASN A 164 -9.11 -3.68 3.45
C ASN A 164 -9.38 -2.30 4.03
N MET A 165 -9.21 -1.23 3.23
CA MET A 165 -9.51 0.13 3.67
C MET A 165 -11.00 0.27 4.06
N THR A 166 -11.91 -0.18 3.19
CA THR A 166 -13.36 -0.13 3.45
C THR A 166 -13.73 -0.86 4.74
N ARG A 167 -13.14 -2.03 4.99
CA ARG A 167 -13.34 -2.78 6.24
C ARG A 167 -12.92 -1.97 7.46
N GLU A 168 -11.74 -1.37 7.45
CA GLU A 168 -11.27 -0.59 8.60
C GLU A 168 -12.10 0.68 8.80
N MET A 169 -12.59 1.31 7.71
CA MET A 169 -13.53 2.44 7.81
C MET A 169 -14.82 2.03 8.53
N ILE A 170 -15.47 0.94 8.09
CA ILE A 170 -16.71 0.45 8.74
C ILE A 170 -16.47 0.13 10.21
N LYS A 171 -15.36 -0.54 10.54
CA LYS A 171 -15.01 -0.89 11.92
C LYS A 171 -14.75 0.33 12.78
N ARG A 172 -14.02 1.31 12.25
CA ARG A 172 -13.62 2.52 12.98
C ARG A 172 -14.82 3.35 13.42
N TRP A 173 -15.82 3.44 12.55
CA TRP A 173 -17.02 4.25 12.80
C TRP A 173 -18.28 3.41 13.02
N TRP A 174 -18.11 2.17 13.46
CA TRP A 174 -19.18 1.21 13.64
C TRP A 174 -20.35 1.74 14.46
N MET A 175 -20.06 2.34 15.63
CA MET A 175 -21.08 2.83 16.55
C MET A 175 -21.84 4.02 15.95
N GLN A 176 -21.14 4.92 15.25
CA GLN A 176 -21.74 6.06 14.56
C GLN A 176 -22.61 5.62 13.38
N LEU A 177 -22.16 4.62 12.62
CA LEU A 177 -22.92 4.07 11.49
C LEU A 177 -24.19 3.35 11.96
N LYS A 178 -24.10 2.52 13.03
CA LYS A 178 -25.28 1.88 13.63
C LYS A 178 -26.31 2.87 14.15
N ALA A 179 -25.85 3.94 14.80
CA ALA A 179 -26.74 5.00 15.27
C ALA A 179 -27.46 5.67 14.09
N ALA A 180 -26.80 5.84 12.94
CA ALA A 180 -27.41 6.40 11.74
C ALA A 180 -28.46 5.48 11.08
N THR A 181 -28.37 4.16 11.24
CA THR A 181 -29.33 3.20 10.67
C THR A 181 -30.61 3.05 11.51
N ASN A 182 -30.53 3.26 12.84
CA ASN A 182 -31.66 3.03 13.75
C ASN A 182 -32.73 4.13 13.66
N LYS A 183 -33.79 3.88 12.90
CA LYS A 183 -34.91 4.83 12.63
C LYS A 183 -35.91 5.03 13.80
N GLY A 184 -35.62 4.61 15.04
CA GLY A 184 -36.68 4.39 16.04
C GLY A 184 -36.45 4.85 17.48
N VAL A 185 -35.26 5.34 17.86
CA VAL A 185 -35.03 5.92 19.18
C VAL A 185 -34.30 7.22 18.92
N GLU A 186 -34.90 8.34 19.30
CA GLU A 186 -34.25 9.66 19.32
C GLU A 186 -33.66 9.88 20.72
N PRO A 187 -32.34 9.71 20.93
CA PRO A 187 -31.60 10.54 21.86
C PRO A 187 -30.93 11.68 21.10
N GLU A 188 -30.86 12.84 21.75
CA GLU A 188 -30.41 14.18 21.32
C GLU A 188 -29.09 14.29 20.50
N TRP A 189 -28.34 13.20 20.37
CA TRP A 189 -27.18 13.03 19.47
C TRP A 189 -27.57 12.84 17.99
N GLN A 190 -28.87 12.73 17.68
CA GLN A 190 -29.42 12.38 16.37
C GLN A 190 -29.32 13.44 15.27
N ARG A 191 -28.45 14.44 15.45
CA ARG A 191 -27.76 15.03 14.31
C ARG A 191 -26.49 14.25 14.09
N CYS A 192 -26.59 13.06 13.47
CA CYS A 192 -25.41 12.45 12.88
C CYS A 192 -24.71 13.53 12.04
N SER A 193 -23.47 13.87 12.40
CA SER A 193 -22.69 14.89 11.68
C SER A 193 -22.79 14.64 10.18
N ARG A 194 -22.80 15.70 9.36
CA ARG A 194 -22.84 15.61 7.89
C ARG A 194 -21.84 14.58 7.35
N SER A 195 -20.70 14.42 8.04
CA SER A 195 -19.69 13.40 7.73
C SER A 195 -20.17 11.96 7.96
N VAL A 196 -20.92 11.68 9.02
CA VAL A 196 -21.44 10.33 9.33
C VAL A 196 -22.48 9.91 8.31
N SER A 197 -23.43 10.80 7.99
CA SER A 197 -24.41 10.56 6.93
C SER A 197 -23.73 10.38 5.57
N GLY A 198 -22.76 11.23 5.25
CA GLY A 198 -21.96 11.09 4.03
C GLY A 198 -21.22 9.76 3.96
N LEU A 199 -20.65 9.29 5.08
CA LEU A 199 -19.90 8.04 5.13
C LEU A 199 -20.82 6.84 4.96
N TYR A 200 -21.98 6.86 5.62
CA TYR A 200 -23.00 5.83 5.45
C TYR A 200 -23.43 5.72 3.97
N MET A 201 -23.86 6.84 3.37
CA MET A 201 -24.32 6.87 1.98
C MET A 201 -23.24 6.37 1.01
N ALA A 202 -22.00 6.71 1.27
CA ALA A 202 -20.86 6.27 0.50
C ALA A 202 -20.54 4.77 0.62
N ILE A 203 -20.61 4.22 1.83
CA ILE A 203 -20.43 2.79 2.04
C ILE A 203 -21.59 2.03 1.36
N VAL A 204 -22.81 2.55 1.45
CA VAL A 204 -23.98 2.01 0.75
C VAL A 204 -23.80 2.07 -0.76
N SER A 205 -23.25 3.15 -1.33
CA SER A 205 -23.01 3.20 -2.79
C SER A 205 -22.01 2.15 -3.27
N LEU A 206 -21.02 1.78 -2.44
CA LEU A 206 -20.07 0.72 -2.75
C LEU A 206 -20.62 -0.70 -2.51
N SER A 207 -21.73 -0.85 -1.77
CA SER A 207 -22.25 -2.14 -1.33
C SER A 207 -22.57 -3.09 -2.49
N ALA A 208 -23.18 -2.60 -3.57
CA ALA A 208 -23.52 -3.42 -4.74
C ALA A 208 -22.26 -4.02 -5.40
N ILE A 209 -21.18 -3.24 -5.47
CA ILE A 209 -19.88 -3.71 -5.99
C ILE A 209 -19.31 -4.78 -5.06
N ILE A 210 -19.32 -4.53 -3.75
CA ILE A 210 -18.77 -5.45 -2.73
C ILE A 210 -19.54 -6.79 -2.71
N ILE A 211 -20.88 -6.75 -2.78
CA ILE A 211 -21.73 -7.95 -2.87
C ILE A 211 -21.45 -8.73 -4.15
N LYS A 212 -21.17 -8.06 -5.27
CA LYS A 212 -20.76 -8.74 -6.50
C LYS A 212 -19.39 -9.41 -6.34
N LEU A 213 -18.45 -8.74 -5.66
CA LEU A 213 -17.11 -9.26 -5.39
C LEU A 213 -17.15 -10.47 -4.45
N SER A 214 -18.04 -10.51 -3.46
CA SER A 214 -18.15 -11.61 -2.50
C SER A 214 -18.60 -12.94 -3.13
N LYS A 215 -19.21 -12.89 -4.31
CA LYS A 215 -19.58 -14.10 -5.10
C LYS A 215 -18.39 -14.72 -5.84
N ARG A 216 -17.24 -14.04 -5.92
CA ARG A 216 -16.03 -14.58 -6.57
C ARG A 216 -15.38 -15.64 -5.67
N LYS A 217 -14.64 -16.57 -6.26
CA LYS A 217 -13.80 -17.52 -5.51
C LYS A 217 -12.43 -16.90 -5.20
N GLY A 218 -11.76 -17.40 -4.17
CA GLY A 218 -10.40 -17.00 -3.78
C GLY A 218 -10.36 -15.75 -2.88
N ARG A 219 -9.16 -15.16 -2.76
CA ARG A 219 -8.84 -14.14 -1.74
C ARG A 219 -9.73 -12.90 -1.80
N VAL A 220 -10.11 -12.45 -3.00
CA VAL A 220 -11.03 -11.31 -3.17
C VAL A 220 -12.42 -11.63 -2.63
N GLY A 221 -12.97 -12.80 -2.97
CA GLY A 221 -14.28 -13.22 -2.50
C GLY A 221 -14.33 -13.35 -0.99
N GLU A 222 -13.33 -14.00 -0.40
CA GLU A 222 -13.21 -14.17 1.06
C GLU A 222 -13.17 -12.82 1.79
N LYS A 223 -12.36 -11.87 1.31
CA LYS A 223 -12.29 -10.52 1.90
C LYS A 223 -13.58 -9.73 1.70
N ALA A 224 -14.17 -9.79 0.51
CA ALA A 224 -15.42 -9.10 0.21
C ALA A 224 -16.59 -9.65 1.04
N LEU A 225 -16.60 -10.95 1.33
CA LEU A 225 -17.60 -11.57 2.20
C LEU A 225 -17.52 -11.02 3.63
N VAL A 226 -16.32 -10.82 4.16
CA VAL A 226 -16.13 -10.18 5.48
C VAL A 226 -16.72 -8.77 5.49
N VAL A 227 -16.47 -7.98 4.45
CA VAL A 227 -17.03 -6.62 4.35
C VAL A 227 -18.54 -6.67 4.20
N THR A 228 -19.08 -7.55 3.34
CA THR A 228 -20.53 -7.74 3.16
C THR A 228 -21.22 -8.05 4.48
N ARG A 229 -20.67 -9.00 5.26
CA ARG A 229 -21.20 -9.34 6.59
C ARG A 229 -21.18 -8.17 7.57
N LEU A 230 -20.18 -7.29 7.49
CA LEU A 230 -20.18 -6.08 8.30
C LEU A 230 -21.30 -5.13 7.88
N LEU A 231 -21.57 -5.00 6.58
CA LEU A 231 -22.66 -4.18 6.06
C LEU A 231 -24.03 -4.72 6.44
N ASP A 232 -24.24 -6.04 6.40
CA ASP A 232 -25.51 -6.67 6.78
C ASP A 232 -25.85 -6.47 8.27
N LEU A 233 -24.85 -6.15 9.09
CA LEU A 233 -24.96 -5.93 10.53
C LEU A 233 -25.10 -4.44 10.92
N LEU A 234 -25.01 -3.52 9.95
CA LEU A 234 -25.24 -2.08 10.13
C LEU A 234 -26.72 -1.72 10.06
#